data_AF-A0A1E1KCR1-F1
#
_entry.id   AF-A0A1E1KCR1-F1
#
_cell.length_a   1.000
_cell.length_b   1.000
_cell.length_c   1.000
_cell.angle_alpha   90.00
_cell.angle_beta   90.00
_cell.angle_gamma   90.00
#
_symmetry.space_group_name_H-M   'P 1'
#
loop_
_entity.id
_entity.type
_entity.pdbx_description
1 polymer ?
#
loop_
_entity_poly.entity_id
_entity_poly.type
_entity_poly.pdbx_seq_one_letter_code
_entity_poly.pdbx_strand_id
1 'polypeptide(L)'
;MSCIISTATIEALINEHPELTFTEFPNLPPELRRLCWKFALPGPRIITVTRCISQFVKNDWQDSEYGHQPLAASNAIAPAMLFVNIESRKFAFRSYKLMFKHHLLKPIYFDFGHDTFFFPSSSLDLESFLVLDDGEVTSEDHARVERVNWRPSI
;
A
#
# COMPACT_ATOMS: atom_id res chain seq x y z
N MET A 1 6.58 17.12 12.82
CA MET A 1 7.59 17.04 13.90
C MET A 1 8.40 15.77 13.66
N SER A 2 9.55 15.89 12.99
CA SER A 2 10.46 14.77 12.77
C SER A 2 11.40 14.70 13.97
N CYS A 3 11.28 13.68 14.82
CA CYS A 3 12.27 13.44 15.86
C CYS A 3 13.51 12.85 15.19
N ILE A 4 14.56 13.65 15.04
CA ILE A 4 15.86 13.14 14.63
C ILE A 4 16.47 12.59 15.92
N ILE A 5 16.41 11.27 16.10
CA ILE A 5 17.11 10.60 17.21
C ILE A 5 18.60 10.78 16.96
N SER A 6 19.33 11.31 17.94
CA SER A 6 20.77 11.49 17.86
C SER A 6 21.47 10.13 17.72
N THR A 7 22.54 10.07 16.94
CA THR A 7 23.40 8.88 16.79
C THR A 7 23.89 8.35 18.15
N ALA A 8 24.23 9.23 19.08
CA ALA A 8 24.63 8.83 20.43
C ALA A 8 23.51 8.13 21.22
N THR A 9 22.25 8.51 20.98
CA THR A 9 21.08 7.86 21.60
C THR A 9 20.82 6.48 20.99
N ILE A 10 21.06 6.33 19.68
CA ILE A 10 20.95 5.02 19.01
C ILE A 10 22.04 4.08 19.53
N GLU A 11 23.28 4.54 19.67
CA GLU A 11 24.39 3.73 20.20
C GLU A 11 24.15 3.29 21.65
N ALA A 12 23.64 4.17 22.51
CA ALA A 12 23.29 3.83 23.88
C ALA A 12 22.20 2.74 23.96
N LEU A 13 21.14 2.87 23.15
CA LEU A 13 20.06 1.87 23.08
C LEU A 13 20.54 0.52 22.54
N ILE A 14 21.43 0.53 21.54
CA ILE A 14 22.05 -0.69 21.01
C ILE A 14 22.89 -1.39 22.08
N ASN A 15 23.65 -0.63 22.88
CA ASN A 15 24.49 -1.20 23.93
C ASN A 15 23.68 -1.77 25.09
N GLU A 16 22.52 -1.20 25.41
CA GLU A 16 21.59 -1.73 26.43
C GLU A 16 20.88 -3.01 25.96
N HIS A 17 20.69 -3.16 24.64
CA HIS A 17 19.94 -4.28 24.04
C HIS A 17 20.66 -4.88 22.83
N PRO A 18 21.79 -5.59 23.04
CA PRO A 18 22.55 -6.19 21.95
C PRO A 18 21.73 -7.21 21.15
N GLU A 19 20.73 -7.85 21.76
CA GLU A 19 19.78 -8.76 21.11
C GLU A 19 18.90 -8.10 20.05
N LEU A 20 18.75 -6.77 20.09
CA LEU A 20 18.00 -6.01 19.08
C LEU A 20 18.84 -5.70 17.84
N THR A 21 20.14 -6.00 17.87
CA THR A 21 21.01 -5.87 16.70
C THR A 21 21.19 -7.19 15.97
N PHE A 22 20.83 -7.21 14.69
CA PHE A 22 21.06 -8.34 13.80
C PHE A 22 22.18 -8.00 12.79
N THR A 23 23.42 -8.34 13.15
CA THR A 23 24.63 -8.01 12.38
C THR A 23 24.96 -8.99 11.27
N GLU A 24 24.33 -10.17 11.26
CA GLU A 24 24.71 -11.25 10.34
C GLU A 24 24.08 -11.12 8.94
N PHE A 25 22.97 -10.39 8.81
CA PHE A 25 22.31 -10.25 7.51
C PHE A 25 23.21 -9.67 6.41
N PRO A 26 23.94 -8.56 6.65
CA PRO A 26 24.83 -7.99 5.63
C PRO A 26 26.01 -8.89 5.26
N ASN A 27 26.40 -9.82 6.13
CA ASN A 27 27.49 -10.78 5.89
C ASN A 27 27.08 -11.89 4.91
N LEU A 28 25.77 -12.06 4.65
CA LEU A 28 25.28 -13.03 3.68
C LEU A 28 25.60 -12.59 2.23
N PRO A 29 26.01 -13.55 1.36
CA PRO A 29 26.10 -13.31 -0.07
C PRO A 29 24.82 -12.70 -0.64
N PRO A 30 24.91 -11.80 -1.64
CA PRO A 30 23.74 -11.14 -2.23
C PRO A 30 22.65 -12.09 -2.73
N GLU A 31 23.01 -13.30 -3.16
CA GLU A 31 22.09 -14.37 -3.59
C GLU A 31 21.20 -14.80 -2.42
N LEU A 32 21.79 -15.03 -1.26
CA LEU A 32 21.07 -15.48 -0.07
C LEU A 32 20.20 -14.37 0.50
N ARG A 33 20.70 -13.12 0.55
CA ARG A 33 19.89 -11.97 0.95
C ARG A 33 18.65 -11.80 0.07
N ARG A 34 18.81 -11.93 -1.26
CA ARG A 34 17.69 -11.92 -2.20
C ARG A 34 16.69 -13.04 -1.95
N LEU A 35 17.15 -14.24 -1.59
CA LEU A 35 16.26 -15.34 -1.22
C LEU A 35 15.49 -15.01 0.06
N CYS A 36 16.15 -14.49 1.09
CA CYS A 36 15.47 -14.04 2.32
C CYS A 36 14.35 -13.04 1.99
N TRP A 37 14.63 -12.03 1.15
CA TRP A 37 13.60 -11.08 0.73
C TRP A 37 12.49 -11.69 -0.12
N LYS A 38 12.81 -12.63 -1.00
CA LYS A 38 11.81 -13.37 -1.76
C LYS A 38 10.83 -14.10 -0.85
N PHE A 39 11.33 -14.77 0.20
CA PHE A 39 10.50 -15.50 1.16
C PHE A 39 9.82 -14.61 2.20
N ALA A 40 10.35 -13.41 2.45
CA ALA A 40 9.76 -12.43 3.36
C ALA A 40 8.61 -11.63 2.71
N LEU A 41 8.46 -11.69 1.38
CA LEU A 41 7.31 -11.08 0.73
C LEU A 41 6.02 -11.73 1.27
N PRO A 42 4.97 -10.95 1.52
CA PRO A 42 3.68 -11.55 1.82
C PRO A 42 3.29 -12.45 0.64
N GLY A 43 2.75 -13.63 0.95
CA GLY A 43 2.04 -14.43 -0.04
C GLY A 43 0.75 -13.73 -0.50
N PRO A 44 -0.15 -14.45 -1.21
CA PRO A 44 -1.42 -13.89 -1.64
C PRO A 44 -2.21 -13.28 -0.48
N ARG A 45 -2.73 -12.05 -0.67
CA ARG A 45 -3.47 -11.33 0.37
C ARG A 45 -4.87 -10.99 -0.12
N ILE A 46 -5.84 -11.15 0.77
CA ILE A 46 -7.21 -10.68 0.56
C ILE A 46 -7.33 -9.31 1.22
N ILE A 47 -7.54 -8.28 0.40
CA ILE A 47 -7.72 -6.91 0.85
C ILE A 47 -9.20 -6.64 0.91
N THR A 48 -9.73 -6.47 2.11
CA THR A 48 -11.14 -6.14 2.31
C THR A 48 -11.35 -4.66 2.06
N VAL A 49 -12.33 -4.37 1.21
CA VAL A 49 -12.75 -3.01 0.88
C VAL A 49 -14.19 -2.85 1.34
N THR A 50 -14.44 -1.83 2.16
CA THR A 50 -15.76 -1.54 2.72
C THR A 50 -16.12 -0.10 2.46
N ARG A 51 -17.38 0.18 2.15
CA ARG A 51 -17.91 1.53 2.06
C ARG A 51 -17.65 2.29 3.35
N CYS A 52 -17.12 3.50 3.25
CA CYS A 52 -17.02 4.42 4.36
C CYS A 52 -17.89 5.66 4.09
N ILE A 53 -18.69 6.03 5.08
CA ILE A 53 -19.56 7.20 5.03
C ILE A 53 -19.05 8.20 6.08
N SER A 54 -17.89 8.82 5.85
CA SER A 54 -17.40 9.97 6.62
C SER A 54 -16.36 10.74 5.79
N GLN A 55 -16.62 11.95 5.27
CA GLN A 55 -16.65 13.30 5.88
C GLN A 55 -15.38 14.12 5.54
N PHE A 56 -15.62 15.27 4.91
CA PHE A 56 -14.71 16.41 4.64
C PHE A 56 -13.59 16.20 3.63
N VAL A 57 -13.96 16.10 2.34
CA VAL A 57 -13.04 16.55 1.28
C VAL A 57 -13.07 18.08 1.32
N LYS A 58 -11.94 18.72 1.67
CA LYS A 58 -11.76 20.13 1.35
C LYS A 58 -11.64 20.20 -0.16
N ASN A 59 -12.69 20.67 -0.81
CA ASN A 59 -12.54 21.14 -2.17
C ASN A 59 -11.66 22.39 -2.05
N ASP A 60 -10.46 22.37 -2.62
CA ASP A 60 -9.52 23.50 -2.57
C ASP A 60 -10.04 24.75 -3.33
N TRP A 61 -11.27 24.69 -3.83
CA TRP A 61 -11.92 25.77 -4.55
C TRP A 61 -13.38 25.88 -4.11
N GLN A 62 -13.66 27.04 -3.51
CA GLN A 62 -14.97 27.64 -3.21
C GLN A 62 -15.70 27.21 -1.92
N ASP A 63 -16.07 28.28 -1.19
CA ASP A 63 -16.96 28.30 -0.05
C ASP A 63 -18.23 27.47 -0.26
N SER A 64 -18.60 26.75 0.79
CA SER A 64 -19.95 26.24 1.09
C SER A 64 -20.58 25.21 0.13
N GLU A 65 -20.13 23.96 0.21
CA GLU A 65 -21.04 22.81 0.45
C GLU A 65 -20.19 21.60 0.85
N TYR A 66 -20.42 21.07 2.06
CA TYR A 66 -19.75 19.86 2.51
C TYR A 66 -20.28 18.66 1.73
N GLY A 67 -19.66 18.36 0.58
CA GLY A 67 -19.97 17.16 -0.19
C GLY A 67 -19.53 15.90 0.56
N HIS A 68 -20.47 15.00 0.84
CA HIS A 68 -20.14 13.64 1.26
C HIS A 68 -19.75 12.82 0.03
N GLN A 69 -18.46 12.75 -0.31
CA GLN A 69 -17.99 11.76 -1.29
C GLN A 69 -17.96 10.38 -0.62
N PRO A 70 -18.67 9.37 -1.17
CA PRO A 70 -18.55 8.00 -0.70
C PRO A 70 -17.16 7.49 -1.10
N LEU A 71 -16.23 7.44 -0.15
CA LEU A 71 -14.93 6.81 -0.35
C LEU A 71 -14.94 5.42 0.27
N ALA A 72 -14.25 4.49 -0.37
CA ALA A 72 -14.05 3.17 0.21
C ALA A 72 -12.88 3.19 1.22
N ALA A 73 -13.01 2.38 2.27
CA ALA A 73 -11.93 2.10 3.21
C ALA A 73 -11.36 0.71 2.93
N SER A 74 -10.07 0.53 3.18
CA SER A 74 -9.40 -0.76 3.07
C SER A 74 -8.75 -1.15 4.40
N ASN A 75 -8.72 -2.45 4.69
CA ASN A 75 -7.93 -3.02 5.80
C ASN A 75 -6.47 -3.34 5.41
N ALA A 76 -6.02 -2.92 4.21
CA ALA A 76 -4.68 -3.26 3.73
C ALA A 76 -3.60 -2.71 4.66
N ILE A 77 -2.73 -3.61 5.10
CA ILE A 77 -1.51 -3.27 5.84
C ILE A 77 -0.34 -3.24 4.86
N ALA A 78 0.44 -2.18 4.91
CA ALA A 78 1.64 -2.07 4.08
C ALA A 78 2.63 -3.20 4.44
N PRO A 79 3.16 -3.96 3.45
CA PRO A 79 4.10 -5.05 3.72
C PRO A 79 5.29 -4.59 4.56
N ALA A 80 5.65 -5.38 5.59
CA ALA A 80 6.73 -5.04 6.51
C ALA A 80 8.05 -4.74 5.79
N MET A 81 8.33 -5.44 4.69
CA MET A 81 9.51 -5.24 3.84
C MET A 81 9.70 -3.81 3.33
N LEU A 82 8.63 -3.03 3.21
CA LEU A 82 8.72 -1.61 2.84
C LEU A 82 9.41 -0.77 3.93
N PHE A 83 9.49 -1.26 5.16
CA PHE A 83 9.97 -0.50 6.32
C PHE A 83 11.25 -1.07 6.95
N VAL A 84 11.69 -2.29 6.59
CA VAL A 84 12.88 -2.93 7.19
C VAL A 84 14.16 -2.16 6.89
N ASN A 85 14.55 -2.08 5.61
CA ASN A 85 15.74 -1.36 5.16
C ASN A 85 15.64 -1.02 3.66
N ILE A 86 16.65 -0.32 3.13
CA ILE A 86 16.65 0.12 1.73
C ILE A 86 16.68 -1.05 0.74
N GLU A 87 17.34 -2.14 1.06
CA GLU A 87 17.45 -3.32 0.20
C GLU A 87 16.11 -4.05 0.09
N SER A 88 15.49 -4.31 1.23
CA SER A 88 14.16 -4.93 1.35
C SER A 88 13.10 -4.08 0.65
N ARG A 89 13.12 -2.76 0.87
CA ARG A 89 12.22 -1.81 0.21
C ARG A 89 12.38 -1.83 -1.32
N LYS A 90 13.61 -1.78 -1.83
CA LYS A 90 13.89 -1.89 -3.27
C LYS A 90 13.40 -3.22 -3.84
N PHE A 91 13.51 -4.30 -3.08
CA PHE A 91 13.00 -5.60 -3.48
C PHE A 91 11.47 -5.61 -3.55
N ALA A 92 10.78 -5.12 -2.51
CA ALA A 92 9.32 -5.06 -2.43
C ALA A 92 8.71 -4.20 -3.56
N PHE A 93 9.33 -3.07 -3.91
CA PHE A 93 8.87 -2.19 -5.00
C PHE A 93 8.91 -2.79 -6.40
N ARG A 94 9.51 -3.98 -6.57
CA ARG A 94 9.41 -4.73 -7.83
C ARG A 94 7.97 -5.18 -8.10
N SER A 95 7.23 -5.53 -7.06
CA SER A 95 5.85 -6.00 -7.16
C SER A 95 4.84 -4.97 -6.64
N TYR A 96 5.08 -4.42 -5.45
CA TYR A 96 4.14 -3.52 -4.78
C TYR A 96 4.20 -2.09 -5.33
N LYS A 97 3.04 -1.51 -5.64
CA LYS A 97 2.86 -0.11 -6.06
C LYS A 97 1.89 0.61 -5.14
N LEU A 98 2.16 1.87 -4.85
CA LEU A 98 1.23 2.72 -4.09
C LEU A 98 0.11 3.17 -5.03
N MET A 99 -1.11 2.69 -4.81
CA MET A 99 -2.25 2.85 -5.72
C MET A 99 -3.52 3.33 -5.01
N PHE A 100 -4.56 3.60 -5.81
CA PHE A 100 -5.94 3.84 -5.35
C PHE A 100 -6.13 5.10 -4.49
N LYS A 101 -5.29 6.12 -4.68
CA LYS A 101 -5.37 7.41 -3.97
C LYS A 101 -6.76 8.06 -4.06
N HIS A 102 -7.44 7.91 -5.20
CA HIS A 102 -8.75 8.51 -5.46
C HIS A 102 -9.94 7.58 -5.17
N HIS A 103 -9.69 6.28 -4.95
CA HIS A 103 -10.74 5.27 -4.72
C HIS A 103 -10.86 4.90 -3.23
N LEU A 104 -9.75 5.03 -2.49
CA LEU A 104 -9.65 4.68 -1.09
C LEU A 104 -9.34 5.92 -0.24
N LEU A 105 -9.86 5.95 0.99
CA LEU A 105 -9.53 6.98 1.99
C LEU A 105 -8.02 7.15 2.21
N LYS A 106 -7.25 6.06 2.03
CA LYS A 106 -5.79 6.07 2.09
C LYS A 106 -5.27 5.22 0.95
N PRO A 107 -4.26 5.70 0.19
CA PRO A 107 -3.62 4.86 -0.82
C PRO A 107 -2.94 3.68 -0.16
N ILE A 108 -2.90 2.55 -0.87
CA ILE A 108 -2.38 1.28 -0.35
C ILE A 108 -1.27 0.75 -1.25
N TYR A 109 -0.34 0.00 -0.68
CA TYR A 109 0.61 -0.78 -1.45
C TYR A 109 -0.04 -2.08 -1.93
N PHE A 110 -0.24 -2.18 -3.24
CA PHE A 110 -0.94 -3.27 -3.89
C PHE A 110 -0.01 -4.02 -4.86
N ASP A 111 -0.05 -5.34 -4.81
CA ASP A 111 0.60 -6.24 -5.77
C ASP A 111 -0.45 -6.89 -6.67
N PHE A 112 -0.53 -6.45 -7.93
CA PHE A 112 -1.50 -6.96 -8.91
C PHE A 112 -1.35 -8.45 -9.25
N GLY A 113 -0.21 -9.07 -8.93
CA GLY A 113 0.01 -10.49 -9.17
C GLY A 113 -0.55 -11.39 -8.06
N HIS A 114 -0.75 -10.86 -6.86
CA HIS A 114 -1.00 -11.68 -5.66
C HIS A 114 -2.09 -11.14 -4.74
N ASP A 115 -2.36 -9.84 -4.76
CA ASP A 115 -3.41 -9.23 -3.96
C ASP A 115 -4.76 -9.32 -4.68
N THR A 116 -5.82 -9.61 -3.92
CA THR A 116 -7.19 -9.68 -4.42
C THR A 116 -8.10 -8.85 -3.53
N PHE A 117 -8.97 -8.04 -4.14
CA PHE A 117 -9.99 -7.32 -3.39
C PHE A 117 -11.15 -8.24 -3.02
N PHE A 118 -11.63 -8.08 -1.79
CA PHE A 118 -12.85 -8.68 -1.29
C PHE A 118 -13.80 -7.57 -0.85
N PHE A 119 -15.01 -7.60 -1.38
CA PHE A 119 -16.08 -6.65 -1.09
C PHE A 119 -17.16 -7.38 -0.29
N PRO A 120 -17.21 -7.24 1.05
CA PRO A 120 -18.16 -7.98 1.88
C PRO A 120 -19.62 -7.70 1.51
N SER A 121 -19.94 -6.44 1.24
CA SER A 121 -21.24 -5.99 0.72
C SER A 121 -21.08 -5.73 -0.78
N SER A 122 -21.20 -6.79 -1.58
CA SER A 122 -20.74 -6.84 -2.97
C SER A 122 -21.20 -5.67 -3.87
N SER A 123 -22.39 -5.10 -3.67
CA SER A 123 -22.88 -3.96 -4.46
C SER A 123 -22.41 -2.61 -3.90
N LEU A 124 -22.72 -2.30 -2.65
CA LEU A 124 -22.46 -0.97 -2.06
C LEU A 124 -20.96 -0.68 -1.88
N ASP A 125 -20.17 -1.70 -1.51
CA ASP A 125 -18.73 -1.54 -1.30
C ASP A 125 -18.00 -1.37 -2.63
N LEU A 126 -18.45 -2.09 -3.67
CA LEU A 126 -17.90 -1.99 -5.01
C LEU A 126 -18.25 -0.64 -5.65
N GLU A 127 -19.52 -0.22 -5.56
CA GLU A 127 -19.96 1.09 -6.06
C GLU A 127 -19.13 2.21 -5.43
N SER A 128 -18.98 2.21 -4.10
CA SER A 128 -18.21 3.22 -3.38
C SER A 128 -16.71 3.22 -3.74
N PHE A 129 -16.17 2.10 -4.20
CA PHE A 129 -14.80 2.02 -4.69
C PHE A 129 -14.67 2.54 -6.13
N LEU A 130 -15.69 2.36 -6.97
CA LEU A 130 -15.68 2.75 -8.37
C LEU A 130 -16.06 4.21 -8.61
N VAL A 131 -16.66 4.91 -7.64
CA VAL A 131 -16.92 6.35 -7.76
C VAL A 131 -15.59 7.09 -7.88
N LEU A 132 -15.30 7.60 -9.07
CA LEU A 132 -14.24 8.57 -9.32
C LEU A 132 -14.83 9.85 -9.89
N ASP A 133 -14.25 10.95 -9.41
CA ASP A 133 -14.37 12.32 -9.93
C ASP A 133 -14.47 12.36 -11.47
N ASP A 134 -15.40 13.16 -11.93
CA ASP A 134 -15.66 13.68 -13.27
C ASP A 134 -14.54 14.62 -13.80
N GLY A 135 -13.32 14.51 -13.26
CA GLY A 135 -12.17 15.37 -13.58
C GLY A 135 -10.93 14.57 -14.05
N GLU A 136 -10.70 14.62 -15.36
CA GLU A 136 -9.48 14.20 -16.09
C GLU A 136 -8.76 12.93 -15.59
N VAL A 137 -9.24 11.79 -16.07
CA VAL A 137 -8.45 10.56 -16.07
C VAL A 137 -7.25 10.74 -17.00
N THR A 138 -6.03 10.68 -16.46
CA THR A 138 -4.85 10.54 -17.29
C THR A 138 -4.88 9.16 -17.95
N SER A 139 -4.66 9.14 -19.27
CA SER A 139 -4.79 7.98 -20.16
C SER A 139 -4.06 6.69 -19.75
N GLU A 140 -3.18 6.72 -18.74
CA GLU A 140 -2.42 5.57 -18.27
C GLU A 140 -3.22 4.63 -17.35
N ASP A 141 -4.24 5.12 -16.65
CA ASP A 141 -5.01 4.32 -15.67
C ASP A 141 -6.08 3.44 -16.34
N HIS A 142 -6.74 3.91 -17.40
CA HIS A 142 -7.69 3.11 -18.19
C HIS A 142 -7.03 1.89 -18.86
N ALA A 143 -5.80 2.04 -19.35
CA ALA A 143 -5.10 1.00 -20.11
C ALA A 143 -4.66 -0.23 -19.28
N ARG A 144 -4.81 -0.19 -17.94
CA ARG A 144 -4.46 -1.30 -17.04
C ARG A 144 -5.69 -2.03 -16.50
N VAL A 145 -6.80 -1.36 -16.24
CA VAL A 145 -8.03 -2.01 -15.74
C VAL A 145 -8.67 -2.88 -16.84
N GLU A 146 -8.69 -2.42 -18.09
CA GLU A 146 -9.22 -3.22 -19.21
C GLU A 146 -8.41 -4.49 -19.50
N ARG A 147 -7.09 -4.49 -19.21
CA ARG A 147 -6.25 -5.68 -19.38
C ARG A 147 -6.51 -6.77 -18.33
N VAL A 148 -7.13 -6.45 -17.20
CA VAL A 148 -7.49 -7.43 -16.17
C VAL A 148 -8.82 -8.12 -16.50
N ASN A 149 -9.70 -7.47 -17.27
CA ASN A 149 -11.03 -7.99 -17.62
C ASN A 149 -11.08 -8.81 -18.92
N TRP A 150 -9.95 -9.02 -19.62
CA TRP A 150 -9.90 -9.93 -20.78
C TRP A 150 -8.95 -11.10 -20.55
N ARG A 151 -9.49 -12.18 -20.00
CA ARG A 151 -9.02 -13.53 -20.31
C ARG A 151 -10.12 -14.23 -21.11
N PRO A 152 -9.95 -14.49 -22.41
CA PRO A 152 -10.85 -15.38 -23.10
C PRO A 152 -10.61 -16.79 -22.57
N SER A 153 -11.69 -17.42 -22.09
CA SER A 153 -11.71 -18.85 -21.77
C SER A 153 -11.45 -19.64 -23.05
N ILE A 154 -10.29 -20.29 -23.13
CA ILE A 154 -10.06 -21.47 -23.98
C ILE A 154 -9.09 -22.39 -23.24
#